data_AF-A0A958IWF5-F1
#
_entry.id   AF-A0A958IWF5-F1
#
_cell.length_a   1.000
_cell.length_b   1.000
_cell.length_c   1.000
_cell.angle_alpha   90.00
_cell.angle_beta   90.00
_cell.angle_gamma   90.00
#
_symmetry.space_group_name_H-M   'P 1'
#
loop_
_entity.id
_entity.type
_entity.pdbx_description
1 polymer ?
#
loop_
_entity_poly.entity_id
_entity_poly.type
_entity_poly.pdbx_seq_one_letter_code
_entity_poly.pdbx_strand_id
1 'polypeptide(L)' 'QDRVIVKSSGEPTYRLPDMAYHLNKYERGFDPIIDIFGADHIATYPDVLAGLQALGCDPERVKVLIH' A
#
# COMPACT_ATOMS: atom_id res chain seq x y z
N GLN A 1 3.55 7.78 -11.69
CA GLN A 1 2.90 7.22 -12.90
C GLN A 1 1.57 6.67 -12.48
N ASP A 2 0.54 6.82 -13.31
CA ASP A 2 -0.77 6.25 -13.01
C ASP A 2 -0.69 4.72 -13.05
N ARG A 3 -1.37 4.07 -12.10
CA ARG A 3 -1.40 2.62 -11.96
C ARG A 3 -2.84 2.14 -11.99
N VAL A 4 -3.06 1.06 -12.74
CA VAL A 4 -4.35 0.38 -12.77
C VAL A 4 -4.58 -0.28 -11.42
N ILE A 5 -5.67 0.09 -10.74
CA ILE A 5 -6.13 -0.54 -9.49
C ILE A 5 -7.34 -1.48 -9.72
N VAL A 6 -8.14 -1.22 -10.77
CA VAL A 6 -9.25 -2.07 -11.24
C VAL A 6 -9.09 -2.32 -12.73
N LYS A 7 -9.16 -3.59 -13.15
CA LYS A 7 -9.03 -4.00 -14.56
C LYS A 7 -10.30 -3.62 -15.34
N SER A 8 -10.21 -3.62 -16.67
CA SER A 8 -11.39 -3.46 -17.54
C SER A 8 -12.44 -4.56 -17.35
N SER A 9 -12.04 -5.73 -16.83
CA SER A 9 -12.96 -6.81 -16.43
C SER A 9 -13.75 -6.51 -15.15
N GLY A 10 -13.46 -5.40 -14.45
CA GLY A 10 -14.07 -5.04 -13.16
C GLY A 10 -13.37 -5.66 -11.94
N GLU A 11 -12.44 -6.59 -12.15
CA GLU A 11 -11.68 -7.20 -11.06
C GLU A 11 -10.60 -6.24 -10.50
N PRO A 12 -10.35 -6.27 -9.18
CA PRO A 12 -9.22 -5.57 -8.61
C PRO A 12 -7.88 -6.16 -9.10
N THR A 13 -6.88 -5.30 -9.21
CA THR A 13 -5.47 -5.74 -9.22
C THR A 13 -5.01 -6.00 -7.79
N TYR A 14 -3.78 -6.52 -7.59
CA TYR A 14 -3.23 -6.69 -6.24
C TYR A 14 -3.12 -5.36 -5.46
N ARG A 15 -2.99 -4.22 -6.16
CA ARG A 15 -2.82 -2.90 -5.52
C ARG A 15 -4.02 -2.48 -4.70
N LEU A 16 -5.24 -2.74 -5.19
CA LEU A 16 -6.45 -2.30 -4.52
C LEU A 16 -6.64 -2.94 -3.13
N PRO A 17 -6.61 -4.27 -2.98
CA PRO A 17 -6.71 -4.90 -1.66
C PRO A 17 -5.52 -4.55 -0.77
N ASP A 18 -4.31 -4.39 -1.32
CA ASP A 18 -3.15 -3.97 -0.52
C ASP A 18 -3.35 -2.55 0.04
N MET A 19 -3.76 -1.58 -0.78
CA MET A 19 -4.09 -0.22 -0.34
C MET A 19 -5.22 -0.24 0.70
N ALA A 20 -6.30 -0.99 0.46
CA ALA A 20 -7.42 -1.11 1.38
C ALA A 20 -7.00 -1.70 2.73
N TYR A 21 -6.13 -2.72 2.71
CA TYR A 21 -5.61 -3.33 3.94
C TYR A 21 -4.73 -2.36 4.73
N HIS A 22 -3.91 -1.56 4.04
CA HIS A 22 -3.07 -0.57 4.70
C HIS A 22 -3.90 0.59 5.26
N LEU A 23 -4.95 1.03 4.56
CA LEU A 23 -5.89 2.01 5.08
C LEU A 23 -6.56 1.49 6.36
N ASN A 24 -6.99 0.23 6.36
CA ASN A 24 -7.57 -0.39 7.54
C ASN A 24 -6.60 -0.45 8.73
N LYS A 25 -5.30 -0.77 8.49
CA LYS A 25 -4.26 -0.69 9.54
C LYS A 25 -4.15 0.75 10.09
N TYR A 26 -4.20 1.76 9.21
CA TYR A 26 -4.13 3.16 9.60
C TYR A 26 -5.34 3.60 10.45
N GLU A 27 -6.55 3.23 10.03
CA GLU A 27 -7.80 3.55 10.74
C GLU A 27 -7.89 2.88 12.12
N ARG A 28 -7.23 1.74 12.30
CA ARG A 28 -7.08 1.08 13.61
C ARG A 28 -6.15 1.84 14.56
N GLY A 29 -5.49 2.90 14.09
CA GLY A 29 -4.66 3.79 14.91
C GLY A 29 -3.24 3.27 15.15
N PHE A 30 -2.73 2.35 14.34
CA PHE A 30 -1.35 1.89 14.49
C PHE A 30 -0.34 2.95 14.07
N ASP A 31 0.68 3.15 14.91
CA ASP A 31 1.82 4.01 14.67
C ASP A 31 3.04 3.50 15.47
N PRO A 32 4.06 2.91 14.83
CA PRO A 32 4.21 2.70 13.39
C PRO A 32 3.50 1.44 12.86
N ILE A 33 3.30 1.39 11.54
CA ILE A 33 2.94 0.20 10.77
C ILE A 33 4.23 -0.33 10.13
N ILE A 34 4.62 -1.58 10.41
CA ILE A 34 5.87 -2.16 9.89
C ILE A 34 5.54 -3.31 8.94
N ASP A 35 6.02 -3.22 7.70
CA ASP A 35 5.92 -4.28 6.70
C ASP A 35 7.31 -4.90 6.47
N ILE A 36 7.37 -6.23 6.43
CA ILE A 36 8.58 -7.00 6.17
C ILE A 36 8.36 -7.76 4.88
N PHE A 37 9.10 -7.41 3.83
CA PHE A 37 9.01 -8.07 2.53
C PHE A 37 10.37 -8.59 2.06
N GLY A 38 10.33 -9.52 1.10
CA GLY A 38 11.51 -9.95 0.37
C GLY A 38 11.95 -8.91 -0.66
N ALA A 39 13.20 -9.03 -1.14
CA ALA A 39 13.81 -8.17 -2.16
C ALA A 39 13.01 -8.06 -3.47
N ASP A 40 12.16 -9.03 -3.77
CA ASP A 40 11.27 -9.05 -4.93
C ASP A 40 10.14 -8.00 -4.86
N HIS A 41 9.88 -7.40 -3.69
CA HIS A 41 8.80 -6.43 -3.47
C HIS A 41 9.21 -4.95 -3.58
N ILE A 42 10.46 -4.66 -3.93
CA ILE A 42 10.98 -3.27 -4.05
C ILE A 42 10.15 -2.43 -5.03
N ALA A 43 9.66 -3.03 -6.11
CA ALA A 43 8.92 -2.31 -7.15
C ALA A 43 7.44 -2.09 -6.83
N THR A 44 6.87 -2.82 -5.87
CA THR A 44 5.41 -2.88 -5.66
C THR A 44 4.94 -2.09 -4.45
N TYR A 45 5.71 -2.08 -3.34
CA TYR A 45 5.34 -1.33 -2.14
C TYR A 45 5.16 0.19 -2.35
N PRO A 46 5.92 0.88 -3.24
CA PRO A 46 5.76 2.32 -3.42
C PRO A 46 4.38 2.71 -3.95
N ASP A 47 3.76 1.84 -4.76
CA ASP A 47 2.41 2.08 -5.28
C ASP A 47 1.37 2.09 -4.14
N VAL A 48 1.53 1.22 -3.13
CA VAL A 48 0.64 1.17 -1.95
C VAL A 48 0.78 2.43 -1.10
N LEU A 49 2.01 2.88 -0.84
CA LEU A 49 2.27 4.11 -0.08
C LEU A 49 1.70 5.34 -0.79
N ALA A 50 1.84 5.43 -2.12
CA ALA A 50 1.26 6.50 -2.91
C ALA A 50 -0.28 6.49 -2.82
N GLY A 51 -0.91 5.31 -2.82
CA GLY A 51 -2.35 5.15 -2.61
C GLY A 51 -2.82 5.68 -1.26
N LEU A 52 -2.10 5.35 -0.18
CA LEU A 52 -2.38 5.88 1.16
C LEU A 52 -2.25 7.41 1.20
N GLN A 53 -1.19 7.95 0.61
CA GLN A 53 -0.99 9.40 0.55
C GLN A 53 -2.14 10.10 -0.20
N ALA A 54 -2.61 9.52 -1.30
CA ALA A 54 -3.75 10.04 -2.06
C ALA A 54 -5.07 10.01 -1.26
N LEU A 55 -5.19 9.11 -0.27
CA LEU A 55 -6.32 9.02 0.65
C LEU A 55 -6.17 9.93 1.88
N GLY A 56 -5.10 10.74 1.96
CA GLY A 56 -4.85 11.68 3.05
C GLY A 56 -4.18 11.06 4.28
N CYS A 57 -3.70 9.81 4.18
CA CYS A 57 -2.90 9.20 5.23
C CYS A 57 -1.45 9.68 5.18
N ASP A 58 -0.77 9.70 6.33
CA ASP A 58 0.67 9.93 6.41
C ASP A 58 1.43 8.63 6.03
N PRO A 59 2.12 8.57 4.87
CA PRO A 59 2.86 7.39 4.46
C PRO A 59 4.10 7.14 5.33
N GLU A 60 4.61 8.13 6.07
CA GLU A 60 5.79 7.95 6.93
C GLU A 60 5.51 7.00 8.11
N ARG A 61 4.24 6.80 8.47
CA ARG A 61 3.83 5.80 9.47
C ARG A 61 4.05 4.36 9.01
N VAL A 62 4.14 4.13 7.70
CA VAL A 62 4.42 2.80 7.15
C VAL A 62 5.92 2.66 6.90
N LYS A 63 6.57 1.80 7.69
CA LYS A 63 7.98 1.46 7.56
C LYS A 63 8.11 0.12 6.84
N VAL A 64 8.73 0.13 5.66
CA VAL A 64 8.96 -1.08 4.86
C VAL A 64 10.40 -1.53 5.05
N LEU A 65 10.58 -2.76 5.51
CA LEU A 65 11.86 -3.46 5.61
C LEU A 65 11.94 -4.48 4.46
N ILE A 66 12.98 -4.37 3.64
CA ILE A 66 13.26 -5.28 2.53
C ILE A 66 14.43 -6.18 2.91
N HIS A 67 14.27 -7.50 2.77
CA HIS A 67 15.32 -8.51 3.00
C HIS A 67 15.71 -9.25 1.72
#